data_AF-A0A7Y3L9A6-F1
#
_entry.id   AF-A0A7Y3L9A6-F1
#
_cell.length_a   1.000
_cell.length_b   1.000
_cell.length_c   1.000
_cell.angle_alpha   90.00
_cell.angle_beta   90.00
_cell.angle_gamma   90.00
#
_symmetry.space_group_name_H-M   'P 1'
#
loop_
_entity.id
_entity.type
_entity.pdbx_description
1 polymer ?
#
loop_
_entity_poly.entity_id
_entity_poly.type
_entity_poly.pdbx_seq_one_letter_code
_entity_poly.pdbx_strand_id
1 'polypeptide(L)'
;MFSERLVAIFELIALRERSGEENGLLCAVAAEITEVSAAGVALSDAQLSLLTFCASSPMASNLIELEITTGEGPCHSTLESEDSIAEEDLNTSRNSHWMLYT
;
A
#
# COMPACT_ATOMS: atom_id res chain seq x y z
N MET A 1 -3.87 -19.16 -17.55
CA MET A 1 -4.65 -17.90 -17.62
C MET A 1 -4.02 -16.77 -16.80
N PHE A 2 -3.52 -16.99 -15.57
CA PHE A 2 -2.76 -15.97 -14.82
C PHE A 2 -1.49 -15.45 -15.53
N SER A 3 -0.89 -16.28 -16.40
CA SER A 3 0.37 -15.95 -17.07
C SER A 3 0.28 -14.73 -17.98
N GLU A 4 -0.81 -14.55 -18.75
CA GLU A 4 -0.93 -13.41 -19.68
C GLU A 4 -1.07 -12.09 -18.91
N ARG A 5 -1.84 -12.10 -17.81
CA ARG A 5 -1.99 -10.93 -16.96
C ARG A 5 -0.67 -10.54 -16.30
N LEU A 6 0.07 -11.52 -15.76
CA LEU A 6 1.39 -11.26 -15.17
C LEU A 6 2.38 -10.69 -16.21
N VAL A 7 2.36 -11.20 -17.45
CA VAL A 7 3.19 -10.64 -18.53
C VAL A 7 2.84 -9.18 -18.78
N ALA A 8 1.56 -8.83 -18.88
CA ALA A 8 1.14 -7.44 -19.06
C ALA A 8 1.59 -6.52 -17.91
N ILE A 9 1.55 -7.01 -16.65
CA ILE A 9 2.05 -6.28 -15.48
C ILE A 9 3.55 -6.02 -15.62
N PHE A 10 4.33 -7.04 -15.95
CA PHE A 10 5.78 -6.89 -16.12
C PHE A 10 6.15 -5.97 -17.29
N GLU A 11 5.40 -6.02 -18.39
CA GLU A 11 5.59 -5.11 -19.52
C GLU A 11 5.32 -3.65 -19.14
N LEU A 12 4.28 -3.39 -18.33
CA LEU A 12 3.97 -2.05 -17.81
C LEU A 12 5.06 -1.53 -16.88
N ILE A 13 5.57 -2.37 -15.96
CA ILE A 13 6.69 -2.01 -15.08
C ILE A 13 7.90 -1.65 -15.94
N ALA A 14 8.29 -2.53 -16.88
CA ALA A 14 9.45 -2.32 -17.74
C ALA A 14 9.31 -1.07 -18.63
N LEU A 15 8.10 -0.72 -19.06
CA LEU A 15 7.84 0.50 -19.83
C LEU A 15 8.13 1.75 -19.00
N ARG A 16 7.64 1.81 -17.77
CA ARG A 16 7.84 2.97 -16.88
C ARG A 16 9.29 3.10 -16.41
N GLU A 17 9.99 1.99 -16.18
CA GLU A 17 11.44 1.99 -15.89
C GLU A 17 12.22 2.72 -17.00
N ARG A 18 11.90 2.46 -18.28
CA ARG A 18 12.54 3.13 -19.42
C ARG A 18 12.22 4.62 -19.51
N SER A 19 11.10 5.07 -18.95
CA SER A 19 10.69 6.47 -18.92
C SER A 19 11.40 7.29 -17.84
N GLY A 20 12.16 6.65 -16.95
CA GLY A 20 12.95 7.33 -15.90
C GLY A 20 12.16 7.66 -14.62
N GLU A 21 10.98 7.06 -14.42
CA GLU A 21 10.27 7.12 -13.14
C GLU A 21 10.91 6.11 -12.18
N GLU A 22 11.86 6.50 -11.34
CA GLU A 22 12.66 5.51 -10.58
C GLU A 22 11.98 4.98 -9.29
N ASN A 23 11.10 5.76 -8.66
CA ASN A 23 10.49 5.40 -7.37
C ASN A 23 8.99 5.15 -7.50
N GLY A 24 8.50 4.08 -6.87
CA GLY A 24 7.07 3.81 -6.78
C GLY A 24 6.44 3.14 -8.00
N LEU A 25 7.23 2.60 -8.94
CA LEU A 25 6.73 1.96 -10.15
C LEU A 25 5.74 0.83 -9.89
N LEU A 26 6.06 -0.05 -8.95
CA LEU A 26 5.16 -1.14 -8.56
C LEU A 26 3.84 -0.57 -8.02
N CYS A 27 3.93 0.42 -7.14
CA CYS A 27 2.77 1.11 -6.58
C CYS A 27 1.95 1.84 -7.67
N ALA A 28 2.60 2.48 -8.65
CA ALA A 28 1.93 3.18 -9.74
C ALA A 28 1.23 2.23 -10.71
N VAL A 29 1.89 1.13 -11.07
CA VAL A 29 1.31 0.06 -11.90
C VAL A 29 0.17 -0.63 -11.16
N ALA A 30 0.32 -0.90 -9.86
CA ALA A 30 -0.76 -1.44 -9.04
C ALA A 30 -1.98 -0.52 -9.05
N ALA A 31 -1.79 0.78 -8.81
CA ALA A 31 -2.86 1.76 -8.85
C ALA A 31 -3.58 1.80 -10.21
N GLU A 32 -2.82 1.73 -11.31
CA GLU A 32 -3.35 1.71 -12.67
C GLU A 32 -4.19 0.45 -12.96
N ILE A 33 -3.70 -0.73 -12.60
CA ILE A 33 -4.38 -2.00 -12.88
C ILE A 33 -5.62 -2.21 -12.01
N THR A 34 -5.58 -1.76 -10.76
CA THR A 34 -6.71 -1.88 -9.83
C THR A 34 -7.66 -0.69 -9.89
N GLU A 35 -7.38 0.30 -10.75
CA GLU A 35 -8.19 1.51 -10.94
C GLU A 35 -8.42 2.31 -9.64
N VAL A 36 -7.43 2.32 -8.74
CA VAL A 36 -7.48 3.11 -7.50
C VAL A 36 -6.70 4.41 -7.65
N SER A 37 -7.06 5.44 -6.88
CA SER A 37 -6.41 6.75 -6.94
C SER A 37 -4.93 6.72 -6.50
N ALA A 38 -4.57 5.81 -5.60
CA ALA A 38 -3.19 5.64 -5.14
C ALA A 38 -2.99 4.25 -4.52
N ALA A 39 -1.73 3.79 -4.52
CA ALA A 39 -1.31 2.58 -3.84
C ALA A 39 0.02 2.81 -3.12
N GLY A 40 0.23 2.03 -2.06
CA GLY A 40 1.44 2.04 -1.25
C GLY A 40 1.82 0.62 -0.84
N VAL A 41 3.11 0.42 -0.56
CA VAL A 41 3.64 -0.81 0.01
C VAL A 41 4.46 -0.44 1.24
N ALA A 42 4.08 -1.02 2.37
CA ALA A 42 4.88 -1.04 3.58
C ALA A 42 5.49 -2.44 3.75
N LEU A 43 6.68 -2.50 4.36
CA LEU A 43 7.34 -3.74 4.75
C LEU A 43 7.41 -3.80 6.27
N SER A 44 7.25 -5.01 6.82
CA SER A 44 7.51 -5.27 8.24
C SER A 44 8.81 -6.03 8.44
N ASP A 45 9.46 -5.77 9.57
CA ASP A 45 10.55 -6.61 10.07
C ASP A 45 10.02 -7.77 10.93
N ALA A 46 10.94 -8.59 11.45
CA ALA A 46 10.61 -9.71 12.32
C ALA A 46 10.05 -9.28 13.70
N GLN A 47 10.11 -7.99 14.02
CA GLN A 47 9.54 -7.37 15.22
C GLN A 47 8.19 -6.68 14.92
N LEU A 48 7.65 -6.86 13.70
CA LEU A 48 6.40 -6.24 13.23
C LEU A 48 6.46 -4.70 13.13
N SER A 49 7.65 -4.12 13.03
CA SER A 49 7.82 -2.68 12.78
C SER A 49 7.58 -2.38 11.30
N LEU A 50 6.68 -1.46 10.98
CA LEU A 50 6.39 -1.05 9.61
C LEU A 50 7.39 0.01 9.10
N LEU A 51 7.72 -0.10 7.82
CA LEU A 51 8.55 0.85 7.06
C LEU A 51 7.93 1.09 5.69
N THR A 52 7.86 2.36 5.26
CA THR A 52 7.42 2.70 3.91
C THR A 52 8.45 2.20 2.88
N PHE A 53 8.00 1.38 1.93
CA PHE A 53 8.84 0.89 0.83
C PHE A 53 8.57 1.62 -0.48
N CYS A 54 7.30 1.74 -0.88
CA CYS A 54 6.92 2.58 -2.01
C CYS A 54 5.54 3.21 -1.84
N ALA A 55 5.31 4.30 -2.56
CA ALA A 55 4.00 4.89 -2.76
C ALA A 55 3.90 5.46 -4.18
N SER A 56 2.70 5.40 -4.78
CA SER A 56 2.43 6.01 -6.08
C SER A 56 2.10 7.51 -5.96
N SER A 57 1.82 8.00 -4.76
CA SER A 57 1.48 9.39 -4.49
C SER A 57 1.89 9.82 -3.07
N PRO A 58 2.04 11.14 -2.83
CA PRO A 58 2.26 11.66 -1.49
C PRO A 58 1.15 11.28 -0.50
N MET A 59 -0.11 11.18 -0.95
CA MET A 59 -1.22 10.79 -0.10
C MET A 59 -1.05 9.35 0.42
N ALA A 60 -0.73 8.40 -0.47
CA ALA A 60 -0.50 7.01 -0.06
C ALA A 60 0.71 6.89 0.88
N SER A 61 1.78 7.66 0.62
CA SER A 61 2.93 7.72 1.52
C SER A 61 2.54 8.25 2.90
N ASN A 62 1.79 9.35 2.96
CA ASN A 62 1.37 9.96 4.22
C ASN A 62 0.46 9.04 5.04
N LEU A 63 -0.41 8.25 4.39
CA LEU A 63 -1.24 7.26 5.09
C LEU A 63 -0.39 6.17 5.73
N ILE A 64 0.60 5.63 5.02
CA ILE A 64 1.52 4.64 5.60
C ILE A 64 2.32 5.24 6.76
N GLU A 65 2.84 6.46 6.60
CA GLU A 65 3.58 7.14 7.68
C GLU A 65 2.70 7.43 8.91
N LEU A 66 1.42 7.72 8.72
CA LEU A 66 0.46 7.85 9.82
C LEU A 66 0.31 6.53 10.58
N GLU A 67 0.19 5.41 9.87
CA GLU A 67 0.12 4.09 10.49
C GLU A 67 1.38 3.78 11.30
N ILE A 68 2.56 4.00 10.71
CA ILE A 68 3.85 3.82 11.39
C ILE A 68 3.94 4.68 12.65
N THR A 69 3.48 5.94 12.58
CA THR A 69 3.57 6.89 13.69
C THR A 69 2.61 6.54 14.82
N THR A 70 1.39 6.11 14.48
CA THR A 70 0.34 5.82 15.46
C THR A 70 0.44 4.41 16.04
N GLY A 71 1.08 3.48 15.32
CA GLY A 71 1.05 2.05 15.66
C GLY A 71 -0.33 1.43 15.42
N GLU A 72 -1.18 2.09 14.65
CA GLU A 72 -2.57 1.71 14.39
C GLU A 72 -2.84 1.75 12.87
N GLY A 73 -4.02 1.27 12.46
CA GLY A 73 -4.48 1.32 11.08
C GLY A 73 -4.44 -0.02 10.32
N PRO A 74 -4.79 -0.01 9.04
CA PRO A 74 -4.99 -1.22 8.23
C PRO A 74 -3.77 -2.14 8.09
N CYS A 75 -2.59 -1.60 7.78
CA CYS A 75 -1.33 -2.32 7.66
C CYS A 75 -0.93 -2.94 9.01
N HIS A 76 -1.05 -2.20 10.11
CA HIS A 76 -0.79 -2.75 11.45
C HIS A 76 -1.75 -3.89 11.79
N SER A 77 -3.04 -3.71 11.53
CA SER A 77 -4.06 -4.73 11.80
C SER A 77 -3.88 -5.98 10.93
N THR A 78 -3.37 -5.82 9.70
CA THR A 78 -3.01 -6.93 8.82
C THR A 78 -1.85 -7.75 9.40
N LEU A 79 -0.85 -7.11 10.02
CA LEU A 79 0.26 -7.81 10.67
C LEU A 79 -0.17 -8.62 11.89
N GLU A 80 -1.16 -8.14 12.64
CA GLU A 80 -1.65 -8.80 13.85
C GLU A 80 -2.60 -9.96 13.54
N SER A 81 -3.45 -9.81 12.53
CA SER A 81 -4.50 -10.79 12.19
C SER A 81 -4.11 -11.79 11.10
N GLU A 82 -3.07 -11.49 10.31
CA GLU A 82 -2.74 -12.18 9.06
C GLU A 82 -3.87 -12.17 8.00
N ASP A 83 -4.89 -11.33 8.19
CA ASP A 83 -6.04 -11.17 7.29
C ASP A 83 -5.98 -9.86 6.50
N SER A 84 -6.64 -9.83 5.34
CA SER A 84 -6.77 -8.61 4.55
C SER A 84 -7.77 -7.65 5.19
N ILE A 85 -7.36 -6.41 5.44
CA ILE A 85 -8.22 -5.36 5.98
C ILE A 85 -8.79 -4.51 4.83
N ALA A 86 -10.11 -4.36 4.80
CA ALA A 86 -10.82 -3.51 3.85
C ALA A 86 -11.80 -2.60 4.61
N GLU A 87 -11.54 -1.30 4.59
CA GLU A 87 -12.33 -0.29 5.29
C GLU A 87 -12.87 0.73 4.29
N GLU A 88 -14.15 1.06 4.41
CA GLU A 88 -14.83 1.99 3.50
C GLU A 88 -14.43 3.45 3.77
N ASP A 89 -14.33 3.83 5.04
CA ASP A 89 -13.95 5.17 5.47
C ASP A 89 -13.11 5.09 6.75
N LEU A 90 -11.86 5.55 6.64
CA LEU A 90 -10.92 5.53 7.75
C LEU A 90 -11.37 6.45 8.88
N ASN A 91 -12.09 7.55 8.61
CA ASN A 91 -12.52 8.51 9.65
C ASN A 91 -13.68 7.99 10.50
N THR A 92 -14.43 7.00 9.99
CA THR A 92 -15.59 6.43 10.67
C THR A 92 -15.40 4.94 10.96
N SER A 93 -14.15 4.48 10.91
CA SER A 93 -13.83 3.07 11.14
C SER A 93 -14.43 2.62 12.46
N ARG A 94 -15.16 1.50 12.39
CA ARG A 94 -15.75 0.86 13.58
C ARG A 94 -14.73 0.05 14.36
N ASN A 95 -13.48 0.01 13.89
CA ASN A 95 -12.41 -0.71 14.53
C ASN A 95 -11.99 0.05 15.78
N SER A 96 -12.44 -0.43 16.94
CA SER A 96 -12.19 0.23 18.24
C SER A 96 -10.71 0.35 18.62
N HIS A 97 -9.83 -0.23 17.82
CA HIS A 97 -8.39 -0.26 18.01
C HIS A 97 -7.66 0.90 17.32
N TRP A 98 -8.36 1.75 16.55
CA TRP A 98 -7.74 2.83 15.77
C TRP A 98 -8.06 4.22 16.33
N MET A 99 -7.75 4.46 17.61
CA MET A 99 -8.14 5.69 18.31
C MET A 99 -7.32 6.93 17.91
N LEU A 100 -6.09 6.73 17.45
CA LEU A 100 -5.15 7.78 17.02
C LEU A 100 -5.09 7.91 15.49
N TYR A 101 -5.68 6.96 14.76
CA TYR A 101 -5.68 6.92 13.30
C TYR A 101 -6.76 7.82 12.66
N THR A 102 -7.85 8.11 13.38
CA THR A 102 -9.02 8.90 12.92
C THR A 102 -9.04 10.30 13.51
#